data_AF-A0A521QJ42-F1
#
_entry.id   AF-A0A521QJ42-F1
#
_cell.length_a   1.000
_cell.length_b   1.000
_cell.length_c   1.000
_cell.angle_alpha   90.00
_cell.angle_beta   90.00
_cell.angle_gamma   90.00
#
_symmetry.space_group_name_H-M   'P 1'
#
loop_
_entity.id
_entity.type
_entity.pdbx_description
1 polymer ?
#
loop_
_entity_poly.entity_id
_entity_poly.type
_entity_poly.pdbx_seq_one_letter_code
_entity_poly.pdbx_strand_id
1 'polypeptide(L)'
;MSYVPKWLQLRARIVGLVKAGQLHATFTGNDSFGRDQRLRDNGARTLSELERFGTDNRSILPTIAIDAVADFSDRIGPLLRSEMSRDMAREATGAALVAFASLEAELSYLLADTQESIRGLSARAFKHLQRQIVADTDVRTKWQRAHLDGEVSCEKLGSVHLLSHGIFAFKASGEGERTDLVFNDTIQSLSDIQGYVDGVVLTEWKVATPANMNAKIEQARSQASRYQYGVLGGIELVNYRYIVVVSDDFLPDFPGEFAAGNIIYRQVNIAVNPSVPSRAIGRGTVC
;
A
#
# COMPACT_ATOMS: atom_id res chain seq x y z
N MET A 1 3.03 -8.77 -11.27
CA MET A 1 1.95 -7.77 -11.44
C MET A 1 1.39 -7.36 -10.11
N SER A 2 1.03 -6.08 -9.91
CA SER A 2 0.40 -5.66 -8.65
C SER A 2 -1.00 -6.22 -8.70
N TYR A 3 -1.38 -6.98 -7.68
CA TYR A 3 -2.73 -7.49 -7.62
C TYR A 3 -3.71 -6.35 -7.37
N VAL A 4 -3.31 -5.20 -6.81
CA VAL A 4 -4.26 -4.16 -6.37
C VAL A 4 -5.09 -3.59 -7.52
N PRO A 5 -4.55 -3.18 -8.68
CA PRO A 5 -5.39 -2.78 -9.81
C PRO A 5 -6.30 -3.90 -10.32
N LYS A 6 -5.80 -5.15 -10.38
CA LYS A 6 -6.60 -6.33 -10.76
C LYS A 6 -7.74 -6.55 -9.76
N TRP A 7 -7.46 -6.42 -8.46
CA TRP A 7 -8.43 -6.51 -7.37
C TRP A 7 -9.46 -5.39 -7.48
N LEU A 8 -9.04 -4.14 -7.71
CA LEU A 8 -9.98 -3.01 -7.87
C LEU A 8 -10.88 -3.18 -9.09
N GLN A 9 -10.35 -3.68 -10.21
CA GLN A 9 -11.16 -4.02 -11.39
C GLN A 9 -12.14 -5.14 -11.09
N LEU A 10 -11.66 -6.22 -10.46
CA LEU A 10 -12.49 -7.37 -10.11
C LEU A 10 -13.57 -7.00 -9.08
N ARG A 11 -13.20 -6.21 -8.07
CA ARG A 11 -14.11 -5.60 -7.10
C ARG A 11 -15.16 -4.75 -7.79
N ALA A 12 -14.77 -3.85 -8.69
CA ALA A 12 -15.70 -3.01 -9.44
C ALA A 12 -16.69 -3.87 -10.25
N ARG A 13 -16.20 -4.97 -10.84
CA ARG A 13 -17.02 -5.94 -11.55
C ARG A 13 -17.98 -6.69 -10.62
N ILE A 14 -17.51 -7.18 -9.47
CA ILE A 14 -18.33 -7.84 -8.45
C ILE A 14 -19.43 -6.88 -7.97
N VAL A 15 -19.06 -5.66 -7.59
CA VAL A 15 -20.01 -4.62 -7.15
C VAL A 15 -21.03 -4.31 -8.25
N GLY A 16 -20.59 -4.16 -9.50
CA GLY A 16 -21.48 -3.94 -10.64
C GLY A 16 -22.45 -5.11 -10.87
N LEU A 17 -21.96 -6.34 -10.76
CA LEU A 17 -22.76 -7.56 -10.90
C LEU A 17 -23.81 -7.68 -9.79
N VAL A 18 -23.43 -7.44 -8.53
CA VAL A 18 -24.34 -7.42 -7.38
C VAL A 18 -25.41 -6.35 -7.56
N LYS A 19 -25.05 -5.14 -7.97
CA LYS A 19 -26.01 -4.06 -8.28
C LYS A 19 -26.97 -4.44 -9.40
N ALA A 20 -26.47 -5.09 -10.46
CA ALA A 20 -27.33 -5.58 -11.54
C ALA A 20 -28.31 -6.65 -11.05
N GLY A 21 -27.88 -7.53 -10.15
CA GLY A 21 -28.73 -8.52 -9.49
C GLY A 21 -29.80 -7.90 -8.58
N GLN A 22 -29.42 -6.88 -7.79
CA GLN A 22 -30.36 -6.11 -6.97
C GLN A 22 -31.41 -5.41 -7.83
N LEU A 23 -31.00 -4.78 -8.93
CA LEU A 23 -31.91 -4.17 -9.90
C LEU A 23 -32.79 -5.23 -10.57
N HIS A 24 -32.25 -6.40 -10.91
CA HIS A 24 -33.05 -7.48 -11.48
C HIS A 24 -34.16 -7.93 -10.51
N ALA A 25 -33.86 -8.04 -9.22
CA ALA A 25 -34.81 -8.45 -8.18
C ALA A 25 -35.99 -7.47 -8.01
N THR A 26 -35.89 -6.22 -8.46
CA THR A 26 -37.02 -5.26 -8.40
C THR A 26 -38.05 -5.48 -9.50
N PHE A 27 -37.71 -6.20 -10.57
CA PHE A 27 -38.64 -6.49 -11.64
C PHE A 27 -39.49 -7.73 -11.31
N THR A 28 -40.80 -7.53 -11.15
CA THR A 28 -41.78 -8.62 -11.01
C THR A 28 -42.25 -9.09 -12.39
N GLY A 29 -41.97 -10.33 -12.77
CA GLY A 29 -42.45 -10.94 -14.03
C GLY A 29 -41.54 -12.02 -14.59
N ASN A 30 -42.01 -12.72 -15.63
CA ASN A 30 -41.24 -13.77 -16.31
C ASN A 30 -39.98 -13.22 -16.99
N ASP A 31 -38.92 -14.02 -16.98
CA ASP A 31 -37.65 -13.67 -17.62
C ASP A 31 -37.63 -13.97 -19.14
N SER A 32 -38.54 -13.33 -19.87
CA SER A 32 -38.70 -13.54 -21.32
C SER A 32 -37.49 -13.10 -22.16
N PHE A 33 -36.56 -12.35 -21.57
CA PHE A 33 -35.38 -11.80 -22.26
C PHE A 33 -34.06 -12.42 -21.78
N GLY A 34 -34.09 -13.47 -20.95
CA GLY A 34 -32.90 -14.20 -20.51
C GLY A 34 -31.96 -13.38 -19.61
N ARG A 35 -32.49 -12.52 -18.75
CA ARG A 35 -31.73 -11.71 -17.79
C ARG A 35 -31.05 -12.60 -16.74
N ASP A 36 -31.72 -13.66 -16.28
CA ASP A 36 -31.17 -14.61 -15.32
C ASP A 36 -29.95 -15.32 -15.90
N GLN A 37 -30.05 -15.78 -17.14
CA GLN A 37 -28.93 -16.40 -17.85
C GLN A 37 -27.77 -15.42 -18.01
N ARG A 38 -28.03 -14.15 -18.37
CA ARG A 38 -26.97 -13.13 -18.49
C ARG A 38 -26.27 -12.84 -17.17
N LEU A 39 -27.01 -12.77 -16.06
CA LEU A 39 -26.44 -12.60 -14.72
C LEU A 39 -25.56 -13.78 -14.35
N ARG A 40 -26.04 -15.00 -14.63
CA ARG A 40 -25.30 -16.24 -14.42
C ARG A 40 -24.00 -16.29 -15.23
N ASP A 41 -24.07 -15.98 -16.53
CA ASP A 41 -22.90 -15.95 -17.43
C ASP A 41 -21.88 -14.89 -17.00
N ASN A 42 -22.35 -13.74 -16.52
CA ASN A 42 -21.47 -12.71 -15.96
C ASN A 42 -20.85 -13.18 -14.64
N GLY A 43 -21.61 -13.84 -13.77
CA GLY A 43 -21.11 -14.46 -12.55
C GLY A 43 -20.03 -15.50 -12.83
N ALA A 44 -20.27 -16.42 -13.76
CA ALA A 44 -19.30 -17.45 -14.14
C ALA A 44 -18.00 -16.84 -14.67
N ARG A 45 -18.09 -15.79 -15.50
CA ARG A 45 -16.91 -15.05 -15.97
C ARG A 45 -16.16 -14.33 -14.86
N THR A 46 -16.88 -13.68 -13.94
CA THR A 46 -16.28 -13.02 -12.77
C THR A 46 -15.59 -14.04 -11.86
N LEU A 47 -16.17 -15.23 -11.68
CA LEU A 47 -15.56 -16.32 -10.94
C LEU A 47 -14.24 -16.77 -11.59
N SER A 48 -14.22 -16.97 -12.91
CA SER A 48 -12.98 -17.34 -13.62
C SER A 48 -11.90 -16.27 -13.51
N GLU A 49 -12.27 -14.99 -13.49
CA GLU A 49 -11.32 -13.89 -13.25
C GLU A 49 -10.80 -13.87 -11.82
N LEU A 50 -11.64 -14.24 -10.83
CA LEU A 50 -11.24 -14.39 -9.44
C LEU A 50 -10.29 -15.59 -9.24
N GLU A 51 -10.57 -16.75 -9.83
CA GLU A 51 -9.69 -17.92 -9.80
C GLU A 51 -8.31 -17.57 -10.42
N ARG A 52 -8.32 -16.86 -11.55
CA ARG A 52 -7.10 -16.37 -12.19
C ARG A 52 -6.39 -15.35 -11.31
N PHE A 53 -7.12 -14.46 -10.64
CA PHE A 53 -6.55 -13.52 -9.68
C PHE A 53 -5.82 -14.24 -8.54
N GLY A 54 -6.44 -15.26 -7.93
CA GLY A 54 -5.78 -16.06 -6.88
C GLY A 54 -4.53 -16.77 -7.38
N THR A 55 -4.59 -17.35 -8.60
CA THR A 55 -3.48 -18.11 -9.19
C THR A 55 -2.32 -17.21 -9.63
N ASP A 56 -2.60 -16.16 -10.42
CA ASP A 56 -1.60 -15.22 -10.96
C ASP A 56 -0.84 -14.49 -9.85
N ASN A 57 -1.47 -14.31 -8.68
CA ASN A 57 -0.95 -13.52 -7.59
C ASN A 57 -0.65 -14.39 -6.34
N ARG A 58 -0.54 -15.71 -6.50
CA ARG A 58 -0.33 -16.66 -5.38
C ARG A 58 0.93 -16.38 -4.56
N SER A 59 2.01 -15.92 -5.21
CA SER A 59 3.26 -15.60 -4.51
C SER A 59 3.21 -14.30 -3.71
N ILE A 60 2.19 -13.47 -3.92
CA ILE A 60 2.14 -12.09 -3.41
C ILE A 60 0.90 -11.79 -2.55
N LEU A 61 -0.12 -12.65 -2.59
CA LEU A 61 -1.30 -12.53 -1.73
C LEU A 61 -1.04 -13.19 -0.37
N PRO A 62 -1.61 -12.67 0.73
CA PRO A 62 -1.65 -13.39 2.00
C PRO A 62 -2.27 -14.78 1.82
N THR A 63 -1.72 -15.81 2.46
CA THR A 63 -2.23 -17.19 2.36
C THR A 63 -3.72 -17.28 2.66
N ILE A 64 -4.18 -16.59 3.70
CA ILE A 64 -5.61 -16.53 4.06
C ILE A 64 -6.50 -15.96 2.94
N ALA A 65 -6.01 -15.01 2.14
CA ALA A 65 -6.75 -14.47 1.01
C ALA A 65 -6.79 -15.45 -0.18
N ILE A 66 -5.71 -16.23 -0.36
CA ILE A 66 -5.66 -17.30 -1.37
C ILE A 66 -6.66 -18.40 -1.01
N ASP A 67 -6.67 -18.80 0.26
CA ASP A 67 -7.58 -19.82 0.78
C ASP A 67 -9.04 -19.36 0.64
N ALA A 68 -9.34 -18.10 0.99
CA ALA A 68 -10.68 -17.53 0.79
C ALA A 68 -11.15 -17.56 -0.68
N VAL A 69 -10.25 -17.28 -1.64
CA VAL A 69 -10.56 -17.38 -3.07
C VAL A 69 -10.81 -18.83 -3.50
N ALA A 70 -10.00 -19.77 -3.01
CA ALA A 70 -10.13 -21.19 -3.34
C ALA A 70 -11.44 -21.76 -2.79
N ASP A 71 -11.72 -21.55 -1.50
CA ASP A 71 -12.94 -21.98 -0.83
C ASP A 71 -14.20 -21.41 -1.49
N PHE A 72 -14.16 -20.13 -1.88
CA PHE A 72 -15.25 -19.50 -2.62
C PHE A 72 -15.48 -20.18 -3.97
N SER A 73 -14.40 -20.43 -4.71
CA SER A 73 -14.47 -21.03 -6.05
C SER A 73 -15.04 -22.44 -6.02
N ASP A 74 -14.63 -23.25 -5.03
CA ASP A 74 -15.12 -24.62 -4.86
C ASP A 74 -16.61 -24.65 -4.51
N ARG A 75 -17.08 -23.71 -3.67
CA ARG A 75 -18.48 -23.66 -3.24
C ARG A 75 -19.42 -23.05 -4.29
N ILE A 76 -18.99 -21.97 -4.94
CA ILE A 76 -19.86 -21.18 -5.83
C ILE A 76 -19.73 -21.60 -7.30
N GLY A 77 -18.62 -22.22 -7.69
CA GLY A 77 -18.39 -22.76 -9.03
C GLY A 77 -19.54 -23.64 -9.54
N PRO A 78 -19.97 -24.66 -8.79
CA PRO A 78 -21.10 -25.50 -9.19
C PRO A 78 -22.40 -24.72 -9.42
N LEU A 79 -22.71 -23.74 -8.57
CA LEU A 79 -23.92 -22.93 -8.69
C LEU A 79 -23.96 -22.15 -10.02
N LEU A 80 -22.81 -21.69 -10.49
CA LEU A 80 -22.72 -20.87 -11.70
C LEU A 80 -22.51 -21.69 -12.98
N ARG A 81 -21.87 -22.87 -12.89
CA ARG A 81 -21.42 -23.64 -14.06
C ARG A 81 -22.25 -24.89 -14.37
N SER A 82 -23.01 -25.43 -13.41
CA SER A 82 -23.76 -26.67 -13.61
C SER A 82 -25.04 -26.48 -14.43
N GLU A 83 -25.39 -27.47 -15.25
CA GLU A 83 -26.72 -27.49 -15.87
C GLU A 83 -27.80 -27.65 -14.79
N MET A 84 -28.82 -26.80 -14.83
CA MET A 84 -29.89 -26.73 -13.83
C MET A 84 -31.21 -26.42 -14.51
N SER A 85 -32.33 -26.79 -13.86
CA SER A 85 -33.64 -26.28 -14.25
C SER A 85 -33.67 -24.74 -14.12
N ARG A 86 -34.58 -24.08 -14.83
CA ARG A 86 -34.67 -22.61 -14.80
C ARG A 86 -34.88 -22.05 -13.39
N ASP A 87 -35.75 -22.68 -12.60
CA ASP A 87 -36.04 -22.22 -11.24
C ASP A 87 -34.84 -22.38 -10.32
N MET A 88 -34.16 -23.53 -10.38
CA MET A 88 -32.93 -23.76 -9.62
C MET A 88 -31.79 -22.82 -10.06
N ALA A 89 -31.66 -22.55 -11.36
CA ALA A 89 -30.65 -21.65 -11.90
C ALA A 89 -30.83 -20.22 -11.38
N ARG A 90 -32.09 -19.78 -11.22
CA ARG A 90 -32.42 -18.46 -10.66
C ARG A 90 -32.04 -18.38 -9.18
N GLU A 91 -32.42 -19.37 -8.38
CA GLU A 91 -32.04 -19.44 -6.96
C GLU A 91 -30.51 -19.51 -6.79
N ALA A 92 -29.84 -20.35 -7.58
CA ALA A 92 -28.39 -20.49 -7.59
C ALA A 92 -27.69 -19.18 -7.96
N THR A 93 -28.22 -18.43 -8.94
CA THR A 93 -27.70 -17.12 -9.32
C THR A 93 -27.86 -16.11 -8.18
N GLY A 94 -29.02 -16.08 -7.52
CA GLY A 94 -29.24 -15.23 -6.35
C GLY A 94 -28.26 -15.54 -5.21
N ALA A 95 -28.10 -16.81 -4.87
CA ALA A 95 -27.15 -17.26 -3.85
C ALA A 95 -25.70 -16.88 -4.20
N ALA A 96 -25.29 -17.06 -5.46
CA ALA A 96 -23.95 -16.69 -5.93
C ALA A 96 -23.69 -15.19 -5.82
N LEU A 97 -24.68 -14.33 -6.11
CA LEU A 97 -24.55 -12.88 -5.99
C LEU A 97 -24.35 -12.43 -4.54
N VAL A 98 -25.07 -13.03 -3.59
CA VAL A 98 -24.88 -12.77 -2.16
C VAL A 98 -23.48 -13.22 -1.73
N ALA A 99 -23.05 -14.40 -2.17
CA ALA A 99 -21.72 -14.91 -1.87
C ALA A 99 -20.63 -13.99 -2.43
N PHE A 100 -20.77 -13.48 -3.67
CA PHE A 100 -19.84 -12.52 -4.26
C PHE A 100 -19.71 -11.25 -3.42
N ALA A 101 -20.82 -10.71 -2.91
CA ALA A 101 -20.79 -9.54 -2.05
C ALA A 101 -20.06 -9.83 -0.72
N SER A 102 -20.28 -11.01 -0.13
CA SER A 102 -19.60 -11.44 1.09
C SER A 102 -18.10 -11.58 0.88
N LEU A 103 -17.68 -12.27 -0.19
CA LEU A 103 -16.28 -12.47 -0.51
C LEU A 103 -15.58 -11.14 -0.81
N GLU A 104 -16.24 -10.22 -1.51
CA GLU A 104 -15.66 -8.90 -1.78
C GLU A 104 -15.32 -8.15 -0.49
N ALA A 105 -16.23 -8.17 0.49
CA ALA A 105 -15.99 -7.55 1.79
C ALA A 105 -14.84 -8.23 2.54
N GLU A 106 -14.81 -9.57 2.55
CA GLU A 106 -13.77 -10.37 3.22
C GLU A 106 -12.38 -10.13 2.60
N LEU A 107 -12.25 -10.26 1.28
CA LEU A 107 -10.98 -10.01 0.59
C LEU A 107 -10.52 -8.56 0.74
N SER A 108 -11.44 -7.59 0.63
CA SER A 108 -11.10 -6.18 0.89
C SER A 108 -10.55 -5.97 2.31
N TYR A 109 -11.09 -6.67 3.31
CA TYR A 109 -10.60 -6.64 4.69
C TYR A 109 -9.22 -7.27 4.84
N LEU A 110 -9.03 -8.50 4.36
CA LEU A 110 -7.77 -9.24 4.46
C LEU A 110 -6.61 -8.48 3.80
N LEU A 111 -6.87 -7.83 2.67
CA LEU A 111 -5.86 -7.05 1.94
C LEU A 111 -5.59 -5.69 2.60
N ALA A 112 -6.55 -5.11 3.34
CA ALA A 112 -6.37 -3.86 4.06
C ALA A 112 -5.47 -4.03 5.30
N ASP A 113 -5.60 -5.14 6.03
CA ASP A 113 -4.80 -5.41 7.23
C ASP A 113 -3.29 -5.46 6.94
N THR A 114 -2.92 -6.02 5.78
CA THR A 114 -1.52 -6.05 5.32
C THR A 114 -0.96 -4.63 5.13
N GLN A 115 -1.75 -3.72 4.54
CA GLN A 115 -1.33 -2.33 4.29
C GLN A 115 -1.18 -1.56 5.61
N GLU A 116 -2.09 -1.76 6.57
CA GLU A 116 -2.01 -1.15 7.90
C GLU A 116 -0.80 -1.67 8.69
N SER A 117 -0.50 -2.96 8.59
CA SER A 117 0.71 -3.55 9.18
C SER A 117 1.97 -2.89 8.64
N ILE A 118 2.14 -2.81 7.31
CA ILE A 118 3.31 -2.16 6.67
C ILE A 118 3.42 -0.69 7.07
N ARG A 119 2.29 0.03 7.15
CA ARG A 119 2.25 1.42 7.63
C ARG A 119 2.71 1.53 9.08
N GLY A 120 2.25 0.64 9.95
CA GLY A 120 2.65 0.57 11.35
C GLY A 120 4.14 0.27 11.53
N LEU A 121 4.66 -0.71 10.78
CA LEU A 121 6.09 -1.05 10.73
C LEU A 121 6.94 0.14 10.32
N SER A 122 6.55 0.82 9.24
CA SER A 122 7.25 2.01 8.73
C SER A 122 7.28 3.14 9.76
N ALA A 123 6.12 3.45 10.37
CA ALA A 123 6.03 4.48 11.41
C ALA A 123 6.91 4.15 12.62
N ARG A 124 6.94 2.87 13.03
CA ARG A 124 7.82 2.38 14.10
C ARG A 124 9.29 2.54 13.72
N ALA A 125 9.66 2.18 12.50
CA ALA A 125 11.04 2.28 12.02
C ALA A 125 11.54 3.74 12.06
N PHE A 126 10.74 4.71 11.59
CA PHE A 126 11.09 6.13 11.66
C PHE A 126 11.19 6.65 13.11
N LYS A 127 10.27 6.26 13.99
CA LYS A 127 10.35 6.64 15.41
C LYS A 127 11.54 5.99 16.11
N HIS A 128 11.87 4.76 15.75
CA HIS A 128 13.07 4.07 16.24
C HIS A 128 14.33 4.80 15.77
N LEU A 129 14.40 5.20 14.50
CA LEU A 129 15.52 5.98 13.95
C LEU A 129 15.77 7.26 14.75
N GLN A 130 14.72 8.07 14.94
CA GLN A 130 14.85 9.33 15.68
C GLN A 130 15.34 9.10 17.12
N ARG A 131 14.85 8.05 17.79
CA ARG A 131 15.28 7.68 19.14
C ARG A 131 16.73 7.20 19.17
N GLN A 132 17.15 6.45 18.16
CA GLN A 132 18.52 5.95 18.06
C GLN A 132 19.51 7.09 17.85
N ILE A 133 19.20 8.08 17.01
CA ILE A 133 20.00 9.31 16.85
C ILE A 133 20.13 10.08 18.17
N VAL A 134 19.09 10.08 19.01
CA VAL A 134 19.14 10.73 20.32
C VAL A 134 19.96 9.90 21.32
N ALA A 135 19.76 8.59 21.37
CA ALA A 135 20.34 7.73 22.41
C ALA A 135 21.78 7.31 22.15
N ASP A 136 22.20 7.20 20.89
CA ASP A 136 23.49 6.66 20.48
C ASP A 136 24.32 7.74 19.75
N THR A 137 25.49 8.05 20.32
CA THR A 137 26.37 9.13 19.83
C THR A 137 27.05 8.77 18.51
N ASP A 138 27.34 7.49 18.28
CA ASP A 138 27.98 7.04 17.04
C ASP A 138 26.96 7.08 15.89
N VAL A 139 25.73 6.65 16.16
CA VAL A 139 24.61 6.78 15.21
C VAL A 139 24.34 8.25 14.92
N ARG A 140 24.29 9.12 15.94
CA ARG A 140 24.12 10.57 15.75
C ARG A 140 25.20 11.14 14.84
N THR A 141 26.47 10.86 15.15
CA THR A 141 27.62 11.36 14.39
C THR A 141 27.56 10.89 12.93
N LYS A 142 27.17 9.63 12.69
CA LYS A 142 26.98 9.08 11.35
C LYS A 142 25.90 9.83 10.57
N TRP A 143 24.77 10.12 11.21
CA TRP A 143 23.67 10.86 10.59
C TRP A 143 23.97 12.34 10.37
N GLN A 144 24.70 12.99 11.28
CA GLN A 144 25.18 14.37 11.08
C GLN A 144 26.11 14.47 9.87
N ARG A 145 27.03 13.51 9.70
CA ARG A 145 27.89 13.45 8.50
C ARG A 145 27.07 13.24 7.24
N ALA A 146 26.14 12.28 7.24
CA ALA A 146 25.26 12.05 6.09
C ALA A 146 24.42 13.29 5.74
N HIS A 147 23.93 14.03 6.73
CA HIS A 147 23.21 15.28 6.52
C HIS A 147 24.08 16.35 5.85
N LEU A 148 25.36 16.44 6.22
CA LEU A 148 26.33 17.34 5.57
C LEU A 148 26.67 16.90 4.13
N ASP A 149 26.80 15.59 3.91
CA ASP A 149 27.11 15.01 2.60
C ASP A 149 25.93 15.10 1.61
N GLY A 150 24.70 15.17 2.11
CA GLY A 150 23.49 15.47 1.33
C GLY A 150 22.49 14.31 1.24
N GLU A 151 21.52 14.46 0.32
CA GLU A 151 20.33 13.59 0.22
C GLU A 151 20.71 12.11 0.05
N VAL A 152 21.65 11.79 -0.84
CA VAL A 152 22.04 10.41 -1.16
C VAL A 152 22.62 9.67 0.06
N SER A 153 23.43 10.34 0.88
CA SER A 153 24.00 9.72 2.09
C SER A 153 22.90 9.42 3.12
N CYS A 154 21.94 10.33 3.27
CA CYS A 154 20.75 10.12 4.11
C CYS A 154 19.85 8.99 3.58
N GLU A 155 19.62 8.91 2.27
CA GLU A 155 18.85 7.84 1.62
C GLU A 155 19.43 6.46 1.94
N LYS A 156 20.75 6.30 1.79
CA LYS A 156 21.44 5.03 2.05
C LYS A 156 21.28 4.58 3.50
N LEU A 157 21.52 5.48 4.46
CA LEU A 157 21.38 5.16 5.88
C LEU A 157 19.93 4.88 6.25
N GLY A 158 19.01 5.69 5.73
CA GLY A 158 17.58 5.54 5.92
C GLY A 158 17.06 4.20 5.41
N SER A 159 17.47 3.80 4.21
CA SER A 159 17.08 2.54 3.59
C SER A 159 17.54 1.33 4.39
N VAL A 160 18.81 1.30 4.80
CA VAL A 160 19.35 0.20 5.63
C VAL A 160 18.66 0.15 7.00
N HIS A 161 18.33 1.30 7.58
CA HIS A 161 17.56 1.35 8.82
C HIS A 161 16.15 0.77 8.63
N LEU A 162 15.44 1.16 7.58
CA LEU A 162 14.11 0.62 7.27
C LEU A 162 14.18 -0.89 7.02
N LEU A 163 15.21 -1.37 6.32
CA LEU A 163 15.43 -2.79 6.05
C LEU A 163 15.61 -3.60 7.34
N SER A 164 16.25 -3.02 8.36
CA SER A 164 16.39 -3.63 9.69
C SER A 164 15.05 -3.81 10.42
N HIS A 165 13.98 -3.19 9.94
CA HIS A 165 12.59 -3.34 10.42
C HIS A 165 11.73 -4.17 9.46
N GLY A 166 12.34 -4.87 8.50
CA GLY A 166 11.63 -5.65 7.48
C GLY A 166 11.00 -4.77 6.39
N ILE A 167 11.46 -3.52 6.22
CA ILE A 167 10.91 -2.59 5.22
C ILE A 167 11.93 -2.28 4.14
N PHE A 168 11.67 -2.70 2.91
CA PHE A 168 12.46 -2.29 1.76
C PHE A 168 12.05 -0.90 1.28
N ALA A 169 12.98 0.05 1.24
CA ALA A 169 12.72 1.41 0.76
C ALA A 169 13.27 1.63 -0.65
N PHE A 170 12.48 2.24 -1.51
CA PHE A 170 12.88 2.63 -2.88
C PHE A 170 12.45 4.06 -3.19
N LYS A 171 13.06 4.66 -4.22
CA LYS A 171 12.62 5.95 -4.81
C LYS A 171 12.25 5.80 -6.28
N ALA A 172 11.62 6.82 -6.83
CA ALA A 172 11.27 6.89 -8.24
C ALA A 172 12.37 7.61 -9.05
N SER A 173 13.05 6.90 -9.96
CA SER A 173 14.02 7.51 -10.92
C SER A 173 13.36 8.02 -12.19
N GLY A 174 12.28 7.38 -12.62
CA GLY A 174 11.54 7.62 -13.86
C GLY A 174 10.10 7.15 -13.75
N GLU A 175 9.34 7.20 -14.84
CA GLU A 175 7.93 6.78 -14.85
C GLU A 175 7.82 5.26 -14.63
N GLY A 176 7.33 4.86 -13.46
CA GLY A 176 7.14 3.45 -13.08
C GLY A 176 8.42 2.71 -12.66
N GLU A 177 9.59 3.35 -12.70
CA GLU A 177 10.85 2.76 -12.26
C GLU A 177 11.03 2.81 -10.74
N ARG A 178 11.72 1.80 -10.21
CA ARG A 178 12.09 1.71 -8.79
C ARG A 178 13.60 1.62 -8.67
N THR A 179 14.18 2.47 -7.85
CA THR A 179 15.61 2.48 -7.59
C THR A 179 15.88 2.09 -6.15
N ASP A 180 16.76 1.10 -5.97
CA ASP A 180 17.34 0.77 -4.67
C ASP A 180 18.13 1.97 -4.16
N LEU A 181 17.82 2.44 -2.95
CA LEU A 181 18.48 3.60 -2.35
C LEU A 181 19.93 3.34 -1.93
N VAL A 182 20.30 2.08 -1.69
CA VAL A 182 21.64 1.67 -1.27
C VAL A 182 22.57 1.56 -2.47
N PHE A 183 22.16 0.77 -3.47
CA PHE A 183 22.98 0.45 -4.63
C PHE A 183 22.76 1.39 -5.81
N ASN A 184 21.69 2.19 -5.81
CA ASN A 184 21.25 3.02 -6.94
C ASN A 184 20.94 2.23 -8.22
N ASP A 185 20.65 0.95 -8.08
CA ASP A 185 20.29 0.08 -9.21
C ASP A 185 18.77 0.01 -9.39
N THR A 186 18.35 -0.19 -10.62
CA THR A 186 16.93 -0.44 -10.93
C THR A 186 16.53 -1.80 -10.40
N ILE A 187 15.48 -1.83 -9.60
CA ILE A 187 14.94 -3.07 -9.04
C ILE A 187 14.17 -3.80 -10.16
N GLN A 188 14.76 -4.86 -10.68
CA GLN A 188 14.16 -5.63 -11.78
C GLN A 188 13.00 -6.52 -11.31
N SER A 189 13.11 -7.10 -10.10
CA SER A 189 12.05 -7.92 -9.52
C SER A 189 11.93 -7.71 -8.01
N LEU A 190 10.71 -7.45 -7.54
CA LEU A 190 10.41 -7.45 -6.10
C LEU A 190 10.34 -8.88 -5.53
N SER A 191 10.21 -9.94 -6.36
CA SER A 191 10.18 -11.34 -5.89
C SER A 191 11.38 -11.69 -5.02
N ASP A 192 12.54 -11.17 -5.40
CA ASP A 192 13.82 -11.47 -4.76
C ASP A 192 13.91 -10.80 -3.39
N ILE A 193 13.18 -9.69 -3.24
CA ILE A 193 13.09 -8.91 -2.00
C ILE A 193 12.07 -9.52 -1.03
N GLN A 194 11.00 -10.16 -1.52
CA GLN A 194 9.93 -10.71 -0.66
C GLN A 194 10.42 -11.79 0.30
N GLY A 195 11.52 -12.47 -0.02
CA GLY A 195 12.08 -13.51 0.84
C GLY A 195 12.63 -13.00 2.18
N TYR A 196 12.85 -11.68 2.32
CA TYR A 196 13.48 -11.11 3.51
C TYR A 196 12.86 -9.79 4.01
N VAL A 197 11.71 -9.38 3.48
CA VAL A 197 11.00 -8.16 3.93
C VAL A 197 9.51 -8.41 4.17
N ASP A 198 8.98 -7.67 5.14
CA ASP A 198 7.55 -7.63 5.47
C ASP A 198 6.79 -6.61 4.61
N GLY A 199 7.48 -5.59 4.08
CA GLY A 199 6.87 -4.55 3.28
C GLY A 199 7.85 -3.78 2.40
N VAL A 200 7.32 -3.12 1.38
CA VAL A 200 8.05 -2.28 0.43
C VAL A 200 7.40 -0.89 0.42
N VAL A 201 8.20 0.16 0.56
CA VAL A 201 7.69 1.53 0.66
C VAL A 201 8.43 2.49 -0.25
N LEU A 202 7.67 3.37 -0.90
CA LEU A 202 8.24 4.50 -1.63
C LEU A 202 8.63 5.58 -0.63
N THR A 203 9.90 5.97 -0.65
CA THR A 203 10.43 7.06 0.16
C THR A 203 11.18 8.05 -0.70
N GLU A 204 10.91 9.34 -0.50
CA GLU A 204 11.72 10.43 -1.03
C GLU A 204 12.40 11.15 0.13
N TRP A 205 13.73 11.17 0.12
CA TRP A 205 14.51 11.81 1.18
C TRP A 205 14.98 13.19 0.72
N LYS A 206 14.90 14.17 1.63
CA LYS A 206 15.30 15.54 1.37
C LYS A 206 16.07 16.09 2.56
N VAL A 207 17.17 16.78 2.30
CA VAL A 207 17.85 17.59 3.31
C VAL A 207 17.26 18.99 3.24
N ALA A 208 16.79 19.51 4.37
CA ALA A 208 16.11 20.80 4.44
C ALA A 208 16.45 21.59 5.70
N THR A 209 16.30 22.90 5.57
CA THR A 209 16.33 23.89 6.65
C THR A 209 14.93 24.51 6.79
N PRO A 210 14.64 25.23 7.88
CA PRO A 210 13.36 25.94 8.02
C PRO A 210 13.04 26.85 6.82
N ALA A 211 14.07 27.46 6.21
CA ALA A 211 13.90 28.40 5.10
C ALA A 211 13.49 27.73 3.77
N ASN A 212 13.83 26.44 3.55
CA ASN A 212 13.58 25.76 2.28
C ASN A 212 12.70 24.50 2.40
N MET A 213 12.21 24.19 3.60
CA MET A 213 11.39 23.02 3.91
C MET A 213 10.25 22.81 2.91
N ASN A 214 9.41 23.81 2.70
CA ASN A 214 8.24 23.69 1.82
C ASN A 214 8.62 23.40 0.37
N ALA A 215 9.68 24.04 -0.13
CA ALA A 215 10.19 23.80 -1.48
C ALA A 215 10.73 22.37 -1.63
N LYS A 216 11.42 21.85 -0.61
CA LYS A 216 11.94 20.48 -0.59
C LYS A 216 10.84 19.43 -0.51
N ILE A 217 9.81 19.68 0.31
CA ILE A 217 8.63 18.81 0.38
C ILE A 217 7.93 18.76 -0.98
N GLU A 218 7.69 19.91 -1.61
CA GLU A 218 7.03 19.93 -2.93
C GLU A 218 7.88 19.25 -4.02
N GLN A 219 9.20 19.42 -3.98
CA GLN A 219 10.12 18.68 -4.85
C GLN A 219 9.97 17.16 -4.66
N ALA A 220 9.99 16.67 -3.41
CA ALA A 220 9.80 15.26 -3.11
C ALA A 220 8.42 14.76 -3.57
N ARG A 221 7.37 15.57 -3.42
CA ARG A 221 6.02 15.22 -3.91
C ARG A 221 5.98 15.08 -5.42
N SER A 222 6.60 16.01 -6.14
CA SER A 222 6.71 15.97 -7.60
C SER A 222 7.52 14.77 -8.08
N GLN A 223 8.57 14.38 -7.35
CA GLN A 223 9.35 13.17 -7.66
C GLN A 223 8.54 11.91 -7.38
N ALA A 224 7.97 11.80 -6.18
CA ALA A 224 7.13 10.68 -5.78
C ALA A 224 5.89 10.55 -6.67
N SER A 225 5.28 11.64 -7.17
CA SER A 225 4.08 11.59 -8.03
C SER A 225 4.34 10.97 -9.41
N ARG A 226 5.58 11.07 -9.93
CA ARG A 226 5.99 10.43 -11.20
C ARG A 226 5.93 8.91 -11.12
N TYR A 227 5.99 8.35 -9.91
CA TYR A 227 5.71 6.94 -9.70
C TYR A 227 4.22 6.69 -9.95
N GLN A 228 3.92 6.25 -11.16
CA GLN A 228 2.70 5.54 -11.48
C GLN A 228 2.87 4.11 -10.97
N TYR A 229 1.90 3.66 -10.19
CA TYR A 229 1.88 2.35 -9.54
C TYR A 229 2.59 1.26 -10.35
N GLY A 230 3.72 0.80 -9.83
CA GLY A 230 4.50 -0.27 -10.40
C GLY A 230 3.88 -1.63 -10.10
N VAL A 231 4.06 -2.54 -11.05
CA VAL A 231 3.70 -3.95 -11.05
C VAL A 231 4.31 -4.65 -9.81
N LEU A 232 3.47 -5.18 -8.89
CA LEU A 232 3.62 -6.12 -7.73
C LEU A 232 3.29 -5.41 -6.39
N GLY A 233 2.36 -5.78 -5.51
CA GLY A 233 1.74 -7.07 -5.18
C GLY A 233 1.58 -7.18 -3.65
N GLY A 234 0.73 -6.33 -3.04
CA GLY A 234 0.30 -6.43 -1.63
C GLY A 234 1.28 -6.11 -0.51
N ILE A 235 2.57 -6.38 -0.72
CA ILE A 235 3.63 -5.97 0.21
C ILE A 235 4.09 -4.53 -0.03
N GLU A 236 3.78 -3.96 -1.20
CA GLU A 236 4.04 -2.55 -1.48
C GLU A 236 2.95 -1.70 -0.82
N LEU A 237 3.34 -0.65 -0.10
CA LEU A 237 2.40 0.29 0.49
C LEU A 237 1.87 1.21 -0.60
N VAL A 238 0.71 0.85 -1.15
CA VAL A 238 0.19 1.42 -2.39
C VAL A 238 -0.31 2.85 -2.17
N ASN A 239 -1.10 3.05 -1.11
CA ASN A 239 -1.76 4.32 -0.86
C ASN A 239 -0.94 5.28 -0.01
N TYR A 240 0.28 4.92 0.41
CA TYR A 240 1.12 5.83 1.19
C TYR A 240 2.49 6.00 0.55
N ARG A 241 2.95 7.25 0.52
CA ARG A 241 4.30 7.63 0.08
C ARG A 241 4.95 8.42 1.20
N TYR A 242 6.18 8.08 1.55
CA TYR A 242 6.89 8.78 2.62
C TYR A 242 7.76 9.87 2.03
N ILE A 243 7.64 11.06 2.59
CA ILE A 243 8.55 12.17 2.34
C ILE A 243 9.34 12.37 3.63
N VAL A 244 10.61 12.00 3.59
CA VAL A 244 11.48 12.04 4.76
C VAL A 244 12.37 13.27 4.66
N VAL A 245 12.16 14.21 5.55
CA VAL A 245 12.92 15.45 5.63
C VAL A 245 13.94 15.32 6.74
N VAL A 246 15.21 15.31 6.38
CA VAL A 246 16.34 15.32 7.29
C VAL A 246 16.78 16.76 7.53
N SER A 247 16.89 17.14 8.79
CA SER A 247 17.27 18.50 9.22
C SER A 247 18.21 18.45 10.43
N ASP A 248 18.85 19.58 10.75
CA ASP A 248 19.70 19.68 11.94
C ASP A 248 18.87 19.48 13.23
N ASP A 249 17.84 20.29 13.43
CA ASP A 249 16.88 20.16 14.54
C ASP A 249 15.47 19.89 14.00
N PHE A 250 14.51 19.64 14.90
CA PHE A 250 13.11 19.52 14.53
C PHE A 250 12.62 20.80 13.84
N LEU A 251 12.02 20.64 12.66
CA LEU A 251 11.50 21.77 11.91
C LEU A 251 10.19 22.28 12.56
N PRO A 252 10.08 23.59 12.82
CA PRO A 252 8.83 24.17 13.32
C PRO A 252 7.73 24.05 12.26
N ASP A 253 6.48 23.87 12.71
CA ASP A 253 5.29 23.78 11.86
C ASP A 253 5.40 22.72 10.75
N PHE A 254 6.13 21.63 11.02
CA PHE A 254 6.33 20.56 10.06
C PHE A 254 4.99 19.90 9.69
N PRO A 255 4.63 19.82 8.39
CA PRO A 255 3.32 19.29 8.02
C PRO A 255 3.25 17.78 8.29
N GLY A 256 2.08 17.29 8.69
CA GLY A 256 1.89 15.87 9.02
C GLY A 256 1.64 14.99 7.80
N GLU A 257 0.41 15.01 7.30
CA GLU A 257 -0.03 14.18 6.17
C GLU A 257 -0.75 15.05 5.13
N PHE A 258 -0.64 14.67 3.86
CA PHE A 258 -1.35 15.30 2.75
C PHE A 258 -2.00 14.24 1.86
N ALA A 259 -3.28 14.38 1.52
CA ALA A 259 -3.97 13.47 0.60
C ALA A 259 -4.08 14.06 -0.81
N ALA A 260 -3.65 13.31 -1.84
CA ALA A 260 -3.85 13.63 -3.26
C ALA A 260 -4.57 12.46 -3.94
N GLY A 261 -5.88 12.58 -4.17
CA GLY A 261 -6.69 11.48 -4.69
C GLY A 261 -6.70 10.29 -3.72
N ASN A 262 -6.23 9.13 -4.16
CA ASN A 262 -6.14 7.92 -3.33
C ASN A 262 -4.77 7.73 -2.65
N ILE A 263 -3.84 8.68 -2.82
CA ILE A 263 -2.49 8.62 -2.26
C ILE A 263 -2.38 9.56 -1.06
N ILE A 264 -1.84 9.05 0.03
CA ILE A 264 -1.51 9.79 1.25
C ILE A 264 0.01 9.97 1.30
N TYR A 265 0.45 11.23 1.19
CA TYR A 265 1.84 11.62 1.39
C TYR A 265 2.06 11.85 2.88
N ARG A 266 2.81 10.95 3.52
CA ARG A 266 3.17 11.05 4.91
C ARG A 266 4.53 11.71 5.04
N GLN A 267 4.57 12.83 5.75
CA GLN A 267 5.79 13.59 5.91
C GLN A 267 6.40 13.23 7.26
N VAL A 268 7.70 12.98 7.27
CA VAL A 268 8.46 12.58 8.46
C VAL A 268 9.68 13.47 8.57
N ASN A 269 9.84 14.15 9.71
CA ASN A 269 11.06 14.87 10.01
C ASN A 269 12.01 14.01 10.86
N ILE A 270 13.25 13.87 10.39
CA ILE A 270 14.36 13.24 11.12
C ILE A 270 15.38 14.33 11.45
N ALA A 271 15.46 14.69 12.73
CA ALA A 271 16.43 15.66 13.24
C ALA A 271 17.73 14.92 13.61
N VAL A 272 18.87 15.34 13.03
CA VAL A 272 20.19 14.71 13.27
C VAL A 272 20.89 15.25 14.51
N ASN A 273 20.48 16.41 15.00
CA ASN A 273 20.98 17.09 16.18
C ASN A 273 19.83 17.73 16.98
N PRO A 274 18.84 16.92 17.44
CA PRO A 274 17.63 17.47 18.05
C PRO A 274 17.94 18.21 19.36
N SER A 275 17.36 19.39 19.52
CA SER A 275 17.41 20.12 20.79
C SER A 275 16.65 19.36 21.86
N VAL A 276 17.27 19.18 23.03
CA VAL A 276 16.61 18.60 24.20
C VAL A 276 15.72 19.65 24.88
N PRO A 277 14.42 19.38 25.13
CA PRO A 277 13.52 20.33 25.79
C PRO A 277 14.01 20.81 27.15
N SER A 278 14.75 19.97 27.88
CA SER A 278 15.25 20.26 29.23
C SER A 278 16.33 21.35 29.30
N ARG A 279 16.94 21.74 28.17
CA ARG A 279 17.91 22.86 28.15
C ARG A 279 17.27 24.24 27.95
N ALA A 280 15.99 24.31 27.58
CA ALA A 280 15.27 25.58 27.39
C ALA A 280 14.85 26.25 28.71
N ILE A 281 14.85 25.53 29.84
CA ILE A 281 14.37 26.04 31.14
C ILE A 281 15.51 26.65 32.00
N GLY A 282 16.78 26.47 31.63
CA GLY A 282 17.95 26.88 32.44
C GLY A 282 18.49 28.29 32.21
N ARG A 283 17.88 29.13 31.37
CA ARG A 283 18.31 30.52 31.12
C ARG A 283 17.20 31.54 31.36
N GLY A 284 16.33 31.28 32.34
CA GLY A 284 15.43 32.27 32.91
C GLY A 284 15.98 32.81 34.22
N THR A 285 16.53 34.03 34.16
CA THR A 285 16.51 35.03 35.23
C THR A 285 16.96 34.58 36.64
N VAL A 286 18.24 34.79 36.94
CA VAL A 286 18.64 35.17 38.31
C VAL A 286 18.66 36.71 38.32
N CYS A 287 17.70 37.29 39.04
CA CYS A 287 17.68 38.71 39.40
C CYS A 287 18.82 39.03 40.37
#